data_AF-A0A1X2H682-F1
#
_entry.id   AF-A0A1X2H682-F1
#
_cell.length_a   1.000
_cell.length_b   1.000
_cell.length_c   1.000
_cell.angle_alpha   90.00
_cell.angle_beta   90.00
_cell.angle_gamma   90.00
#
_symmetry.space_group_name_H-M   'P 1'
#
loop_
_entity.id
_entity.type
_entity.pdbx_description
1 polymer ?
#
loop_
_entity_poly.entity_id
_entity_poly.type
_entity_poly.pdbx_seq_one_letter_code
_entity_poly.pdbx_strand_id
1 'polypeptide(L)'
;MLRLAIARRALHTTPKLAATGSGFSRFNPWAKKPEAQEPAPSPESTTTSSTTATAPTFEVEYSEAPEIVSWKNETVIEDPQQVTTIVESIVQSSFPSAGEWQSVVLGDQKFTVVKEAMKQLGREVSDRELNGIQTASELLQHFVQPRPVARTVRETLEQQDLPPNVVFVERKEKI
;
A
#
# COMPACT_ATOMS: atom_id res chain seq x y z
N MET A 1 -32.40 36.75 42.99
CA MET A 1 -31.09 36.44 43.61
C MET A 1 -30.33 35.51 42.67
N LEU A 2 -29.16 35.93 42.20
CA LEU A 2 -28.28 35.20 41.28
C LEU A 2 -27.77 33.88 41.88
N ARG A 3 -27.70 32.81 41.08
CA ARG A 3 -26.83 31.65 41.35
C ARG A 3 -25.93 31.43 40.14
N LEU A 4 -24.67 31.80 40.32
CA LEU A 4 -23.56 31.65 39.38
C LEU A 4 -23.05 30.21 39.48
N ALA A 5 -23.27 29.40 38.44
CA ALA A 5 -22.74 28.03 38.39
C ALA A 5 -21.30 28.06 37.88
N ILE A 6 -20.34 27.80 38.76
CA ILE A 6 -18.91 27.69 38.45
C ILE A 6 -18.67 26.26 37.95
N ALA A 7 -18.57 26.08 36.63
CA ALA A 7 -18.13 24.83 36.03
C ALA A 7 -16.61 24.68 36.17
N ARG A 8 -16.16 23.66 36.91
CA ARG A 8 -14.76 23.31 37.11
C ARG A 8 -14.18 22.73 35.82
N ARG A 9 -13.14 23.37 35.26
CA ARG A 9 -12.31 22.80 34.20
C ARG A 9 -11.52 21.62 34.77
N ALA A 10 -11.79 20.41 34.30
CA ALA A 10 -10.92 19.26 34.52
C ALA A 10 -9.71 19.40 33.59
N LEU A 11 -8.54 19.64 34.16
CA LEU A 11 -7.25 19.60 33.46
C LEU A 11 -6.88 18.12 33.27
N HIS A 12 -6.82 17.66 32.02
CA HIS A 12 -6.26 16.36 31.70
C HIS A 12 -4.74 16.40 31.92
N THR A 13 -4.27 15.75 32.99
CA THR A 13 -2.85 15.54 33.25
C THR A 13 -2.40 14.27 32.53
N THR A 14 -1.61 14.39 31.47
CA THR A 14 -0.89 13.25 30.88
C THR A 14 0.29 12.88 31.80
N PRO A 15 0.47 11.62 32.22
CA PRO A 15 1.66 11.23 32.94
C PRO A 15 2.89 11.36 32.02
N LYS A 16 3.84 12.21 32.41
CA LYS A 16 5.20 12.20 31.85
C LYS A 16 5.84 10.85 32.20
N LEU A 17 5.90 9.95 31.24
CA LEU A 17 6.76 8.77 31.31
C LEU A 17 8.20 9.25 31.41
N ALA A 18 8.82 8.92 32.54
CA ALA A 18 10.21 9.20 32.84
C ALA A 18 11.10 8.56 31.77
N ALA A 19 11.82 9.41 31.04
CA ALA A 19 12.92 9.02 30.18
C ALA A 19 14.12 8.65 31.07
N THR A 20 14.13 7.43 31.58
CA THR A 20 15.30 6.81 32.19
C THR A 20 15.51 5.45 31.55
N GLY A 21 16.43 5.41 30.59
CA GLY A 21 17.07 4.18 30.13
C GLY A 21 16.29 3.37 29.09
N SER A 22 16.81 3.36 27.85
CA SER A 22 16.74 2.18 26.95
C SER A 22 15.34 1.64 26.63
N GLY A 23 14.50 2.45 25.99
CA GLY A 23 13.12 2.11 25.62
C GLY A 23 12.86 1.82 24.14
N PHE A 24 13.83 2.02 23.24
CA PHE A 24 13.60 1.89 21.79
C PHE A 24 13.87 0.49 21.22
N SER A 25 14.49 -0.42 21.98
CA SER A 25 14.85 -1.76 21.49
C SER A 25 13.74 -2.80 21.63
N ARG A 26 12.53 -2.43 22.08
CA ARG A 26 11.43 -3.40 22.35
C ARG A 26 10.35 -3.47 21.26
N PHE A 27 10.42 -2.63 20.23
CA PHE A 27 9.44 -2.59 19.14
C PHE A 27 10.03 -3.03 17.80
N ASN A 28 10.96 -3.98 17.81
CA ASN A 28 11.32 -4.72 16.60
C ASN A 28 10.95 -6.20 16.77
N PRO A 29 9.80 -6.66 16.24
CA PRO A 29 9.37 -8.06 16.33
C PRO A 29 10.31 -9.03 15.60
N TRP A 30 11.26 -8.54 14.79
CA TRP A 30 12.24 -9.36 14.07
C TRP A 30 13.63 -9.42 14.71
N ALA A 31 13.90 -8.63 15.76
CA ALA A 31 15.17 -8.68 16.46
C ALA A 31 15.16 -9.82 17.49
N LYS A 32 15.46 -11.05 17.07
CA LYS A 32 15.76 -12.14 18.00
C LYS A 32 16.96 -11.73 18.87
N LYS A 33 16.75 -11.71 20.19
CA LYS A 33 17.83 -11.52 21.17
C LYS A 33 18.87 -12.64 21.00
N PRO A 34 20.17 -12.34 20.88
CA PRO A 34 21.19 -13.35 21.10
C PRO A 34 21.22 -13.68 22.59
N GLU A 35 20.80 -14.89 22.93
CA GLU A 35 21.00 -15.48 24.25
C GLU A 35 22.49 -15.85 24.35
N ALA A 36 23.17 -15.30 25.36
CA ALA A 36 24.56 -15.61 25.63
C ALA A 36 24.63 -17.03 26.22
N GLN A 37 25.20 -17.96 25.44
CA GLN A 37 25.40 -19.35 25.85
C GLN A 37 26.85 -19.55 26.30
N GLU A 38 27.03 -19.93 27.57
CA GLU A 38 28.30 -20.34 28.19
C GLU A 38 28.88 -21.62 27.56
N PRO A 39 30.21 -21.87 27.64
CA PRO A 39 30.87 -22.99 26.96
C PRO A 39 31.08 -24.22 27.86
N ALA A 40 30.84 -25.43 27.32
CA ALA A 40 31.58 -26.70 27.57
C ALA A 40 30.81 -27.91 26.96
N PRO A 41 31.42 -29.12 26.83
CA PRO A 41 32.67 -29.48 26.14
C PRO A 41 32.43 -30.57 25.05
N SER A 42 33.48 -30.86 24.27
CA SER A 42 33.54 -31.80 23.13
C SER A 42 33.06 -33.24 23.40
N PRO A 43 32.83 -34.01 22.30
CA PRO A 43 33.73 -35.14 22.07
C PRO A 43 34.32 -35.20 20.65
N GLU A 44 35.60 -35.59 20.65
CA GLU A 44 36.45 -36.25 19.64
C GLU A 44 35.71 -37.09 18.59
N SER A 45 36.20 -37.37 17.38
CA SER A 45 37.42 -37.13 16.58
C SER A 45 36.98 -37.45 15.13
N THR A 46 37.66 -37.07 14.03
CA THR A 46 38.65 -37.96 13.36
C THR A 46 38.94 -37.40 11.94
N THR A 47 40.22 -37.08 11.70
CA THR A 47 40.99 -37.36 10.46
C THR A 47 41.02 -36.38 9.26
N THR A 48 42.19 -35.71 9.22
CA THR A 48 43.09 -35.37 8.08
C THR A 48 42.70 -34.39 6.96
N SER A 49 43.44 -33.28 6.99
CA SER A 49 44.35 -32.80 5.93
C SER A 49 43.77 -32.31 4.60
N SER A 50 43.84 -30.99 4.39
CA SER A 50 44.73 -30.36 3.38
C SER A 50 44.16 -29.00 2.92
N THR A 51 44.87 -27.94 3.32
CA THR A 51 45.15 -26.72 2.55
C THR A 51 44.47 -26.59 1.18
N THR A 52 43.59 -25.59 1.02
CA THR A 52 43.85 -24.34 0.26
C THR A 52 42.70 -23.37 0.55
N ALA A 53 43.04 -22.18 1.05
CA ALA A 53 42.08 -21.12 1.34
C ALA A 53 41.38 -20.68 0.05
N THR A 54 40.12 -21.07 -0.10
CA THR A 54 39.20 -20.43 -1.06
C THR A 54 38.14 -19.77 -0.20
N ALA A 55 37.97 -18.45 -0.33
CA ALA A 55 36.93 -17.72 0.37
C ALA A 55 35.58 -18.45 0.16
N PRO A 56 34.70 -18.53 1.17
CA PRO A 56 33.39 -19.14 0.99
C PRO A 56 32.60 -18.28 0.00
N THR A 57 32.61 -18.65 -1.28
CA THR A 57 31.67 -18.15 -2.28
C THR A 57 30.34 -18.81 -1.98
N PHE A 58 29.43 -18.03 -1.40
CA PHE A 58 28.03 -18.42 -1.28
C PHE A 58 27.44 -18.41 -2.68
N GLU A 59 27.25 -19.60 -3.24
CA GLU A 59 26.48 -19.78 -4.46
C GLU A 59 25.00 -19.61 -4.10
N VAL A 60 24.51 -18.38 -4.27
CA VAL A 60 23.10 -18.04 -4.07
C VAL A 60 22.35 -18.50 -5.31
N GLU A 61 21.81 -19.70 -5.24
CA GLU A 61 20.85 -20.21 -6.22
C GLU A 61 19.55 -19.43 -6.03
N TYR A 62 19.35 -18.39 -6.84
CA TYR A 62 18.09 -17.65 -6.88
C TYR A 62 17.05 -18.57 -7.51
N SER A 63 16.40 -19.38 -6.67
CA SER A 63 15.13 -20.00 -7.03
C SER A 63 14.21 -18.86 -7.46
N GLU A 64 13.59 -19.01 -8.64
CA GLU A 64 12.62 -18.04 -9.16
C GLU A 64 11.73 -17.59 -8.01
N ALA A 65 11.82 -16.29 -7.68
CA ALA A 65 11.09 -15.73 -6.57
C ALA A 65 9.62 -16.14 -6.73
N PRO A 66 8.92 -16.56 -5.66
CA PRO A 66 7.52 -16.91 -5.76
C PRO A 66 6.83 -15.74 -6.43
N GLU A 67 6.23 -16.01 -7.59
CA GLU A 67 5.52 -15.04 -8.39
C GLU A 67 4.58 -14.31 -7.44
N ILE A 68 4.87 -13.03 -7.17
CA ILE A 68 4.08 -12.25 -6.24
C ILE A 68 2.72 -12.18 -6.90
N VAL A 69 1.76 -12.98 -6.41
CA VAL A 69 0.37 -12.94 -6.83
C VAL A 69 -0.09 -11.53 -6.54
N SER A 70 0.00 -10.70 -7.58
CA SER A 70 -0.40 -9.33 -7.51
C SER A 70 -1.88 -9.37 -7.20
N TRP A 71 -2.27 -8.72 -6.12
CA TRP A 71 -3.69 -8.50 -5.79
C TRP A 71 -4.40 -7.68 -6.89
N LYS A 72 -3.67 -7.22 -7.90
CA LYS A 72 -4.16 -6.56 -9.10
C LYS A 72 -4.81 -7.60 -9.99
N ASN A 73 -6.06 -7.34 -10.35
CA ASN A 73 -6.69 -8.02 -11.47
C ASN A 73 -5.81 -7.79 -12.72
N GLU A 74 -5.54 -8.85 -13.50
CA GLU A 74 -4.68 -8.76 -14.69
C GLU A 74 -5.27 -7.85 -15.77
N THR A 75 -6.58 -7.61 -15.70
CA THR A 75 -7.33 -6.81 -16.66
C THR A 75 -7.99 -5.63 -15.96
N VAL A 76 -7.78 -4.44 -16.52
CA VAL A 76 -8.46 -3.21 -16.11
C VAL A 76 -9.72 -3.06 -16.96
N ILE A 77 -10.88 -2.99 -16.31
CA ILE A 77 -12.16 -2.79 -16.99
C ILE A 77 -12.36 -1.29 -17.22
N GLU A 78 -12.43 -0.87 -18.49
CA GLU A 78 -12.60 0.54 -18.88
C GLU A 78 -14.00 0.85 -19.44
N ASP A 79 -14.79 -0.18 -19.79
CA ASP A 79 -16.13 0.01 -20.35
C ASP A 79 -17.09 0.61 -19.31
N PRO A 80 -17.62 1.83 -19.52
CA PRO A 80 -18.44 2.52 -18.53
C PRO A 80 -19.73 1.75 -18.17
N GLN A 81 -20.29 0.96 -19.09
CA GLN A 81 -21.49 0.17 -18.84
C GLN A 81 -21.20 -0.99 -17.89
N GLN A 82 -20.06 -1.66 -18.08
CA GLN A 82 -19.61 -2.73 -17.20
C GLN A 82 -19.25 -2.19 -15.82
N VAL A 83 -18.53 -1.07 -15.77
CA VAL A 83 -18.21 -0.38 -14.50
C VAL A 83 -19.49 -0.08 -13.71
N THR A 84 -20.51 0.46 -14.37
CA THR A 84 -21.79 0.80 -13.73
C THR A 84 -22.46 -0.44 -13.14
N THR A 85 -22.58 -1.50 -13.94
CA THR A 85 -23.19 -2.78 -13.50
C THR A 85 -22.47 -3.38 -12.30
N ILE A 86 -21.13 -3.37 -12.33
CA ILE A 86 -20.30 -3.91 -11.25
C ILE A 86 -20.49 -3.09 -9.97
N VAL A 87 -20.37 -1.76 -10.04
CA VAL A 87 -20.54 -0.89 -8.86
C VAL A 87 -21.94 -1.00 -8.29
N GLU A 88 -22.97 -1.03 -9.15
CA GLU A 88 -24.36 -1.24 -8.73
C GLU A 88 -24.51 -2.56 -7.96
N SER A 89 -23.98 -3.67 -8.49
CA SER A 89 -24.08 -4.98 -7.84
C SER A 89 -23.42 -5.01 -6.46
N ILE A 90 -22.26 -4.35 -6.31
CA ILE A 90 -21.53 -4.26 -5.04
C ILE A 90 -22.30 -3.41 -4.02
N VAL A 91 -22.85 -2.27 -4.46
CA VAL A 91 -23.65 -1.38 -3.60
C VAL A 91 -24.93 -2.07 -3.17
N GLN A 92 -25.64 -2.76 -4.07
CA GLN A 92 -26.85 -3.52 -3.73
C GLN A 92 -26.57 -4.68 -2.78
N SER A 93 -25.43 -5.36 -2.93
CA SER A 93 -24.98 -6.41 -2.00
C SER A 93 -24.77 -5.87 -0.58
N SER A 94 -24.18 -4.67 -0.48
CA SER A 94 -23.90 -4.02 0.81
C SER A 94 -25.14 -3.31 1.40
N PHE A 95 -26.06 -2.85 0.55
CA PHE A 95 -27.24 -2.05 0.91
C PHE A 95 -28.51 -2.59 0.22
N PRO A 96 -29.04 -3.75 0.65
CA PRO A 96 -30.15 -4.43 -0.03
C PRO A 96 -31.48 -3.66 0.01
N SER A 97 -31.62 -2.68 0.90
CA SER A 97 -32.84 -1.86 1.05
C SER A 97 -32.75 -0.49 0.36
N ALA A 98 -31.66 -0.21 -0.35
CA ALA A 98 -31.53 1.04 -1.10
C ALA A 98 -32.25 0.94 -2.44
N GLY A 99 -33.32 1.73 -2.62
CA GLY A 99 -33.99 1.84 -3.92
C GLY A 99 -33.10 2.54 -4.96
N GLU A 100 -32.72 3.79 -4.68
CA GLU A 100 -31.82 4.56 -5.54
C GLU A 100 -30.36 4.38 -5.10
N TRP A 101 -29.72 3.33 -5.59
CA TRP A 101 -28.35 2.95 -5.20
C TRP A 101 -27.31 4.07 -5.37
N GLN A 102 -27.48 4.97 -6.35
CA GLN A 102 -26.54 6.06 -6.65
C GLN A 102 -26.49 7.12 -5.53
N SER A 103 -27.62 7.35 -4.87
CA SER A 103 -27.75 8.36 -3.81
C SER A 103 -27.32 7.84 -2.42
N VAL A 104 -26.96 6.56 -2.34
CA VAL A 104 -26.63 5.90 -1.06
C VAL A 104 -25.35 6.49 -0.48
N VAL A 105 -25.46 6.93 0.78
CA VAL A 105 -24.32 7.34 1.60
C VAL A 105 -23.62 6.08 2.12
N LEU A 106 -22.34 5.93 1.76
CA LEU A 106 -21.60 4.69 2.00
C LEU A 106 -21.20 4.48 3.49
N GLY A 107 -21.04 5.55 4.26
CA GLY A 107 -20.80 5.50 5.71
C GLY A 107 -19.74 4.49 6.12
N ASP A 108 -20.09 3.60 7.06
CA ASP A 108 -19.19 2.57 7.61
C ASP A 108 -18.80 1.49 6.59
N GLN A 109 -19.64 1.23 5.58
CA GLN A 109 -19.38 0.22 4.54
C GLN A 109 -18.55 0.74 3.37
N LYS A 110 -18.18 2.03 3.38
CA LYS A 110 -17.40 2.68 2.32
C LYS A 110 -16.14 1.90 1.95
N PHE A 111 -15.32 1.54 2.94
CA PHE A 111 -14.06 0.85 2.65
C PHE A 111 -14.28 -0.54 2.08
N THR A 112 -15.33 -1.25 2.53
CA THR A 112 -15.70 -2.56 2.00
C THR A 112 -16.10 -2.45 0.53
N VAL A 113 -17.03 -1.55 0.23
CA VAL A 113 -17.53 -1.30 -1.13
C VAL A 113 -16.40 -0.87 -2.07
N VAL A 114 -15.57 0.09 -1.65
CA VAL A 114 -14.44 0.58 -2.46
C VAL A 114 -13.43 -0.54 -2.70
N LYS A 115 -13.10 -1.34 -1.69
CA LYS A 115 -12.15 -2.45 -1.83
C LYS A 115 -12.66 -3.52 -2.79
N GLU A 116 -13.94 -3.86 -2.72
CA GLU A 116 -14.55 -4.80 -3.67
C GLU A 116 -14.57 -4.24 -5.09
N ALA A 117 -14.90 -2.94 -5.25
CA ALA A 117 -14.87 -2.28 -6.54
C ALA A 117 -13.45 -2.28 -7.13
N MET A 118 -12.43 -1.95 -6.34
CA MET A 118 -11.02 -2.00 -6.75
C MET A 118 -10.60 -3.40 -7.19
N LYS A 119 -11.03 -4.43 -6.44
CA LYS A 119 -10.72 -5.83 -6.75
C LYS A 119 -11.34 -6.28 -8.07
N GLN A 120 -12.62 -5.96 -8.30
CA GLN A 120 -13.32 -6.38 -9.51
C GLN A 120 -12.89 -5.58 -10.74
N LEU A 121 -12.75 -4.26 -10.61
CA LEU A 121 -12.41 -3.37 -11.73
C LEU A 121 -10.91 -3.34 -12.06
N GLY A 122 -10.05 -3.83 -11.15
CA GLY A 122 -8.60 -3.78 -11.30
C GLY A 122 -8.02 -2.36 -11.21
N ARG A 123 -8.79 -1.39 -10.73
CA ARG A 123 -8.39 0.02 -10.61
C ARG A 123 -8.17 0.41 -9.16
N GLU A 124 -7.11 1.17 -8.92
CA GLU A 124 -6.77 1.69 -7.60
C GLU A 124 -7.41 3.06 -7.35
N VAL A 125 -7.90 3.25 -6.13
CA VAL A 125 -8.35 4.56 -5.62
C VAL A 125 -7.27 5.09 -4.68
N SER A 126 -6.77 6.30 -4.93
CA SER A 126 -5.76 6.90 -4.04
C SER A 126 -6.36 7.37 -2.72
N ASP A 127 -5.57 7.44 -1.65
CA ASP A 127 -6.02 7.95 -0.34
C ASP A 127 -6.64 9.35 -0.42
N ARG A 128 -6.14 10.19 -1.34
CA ARG A 128 -6.68 11.53 -1.58
C ARG A 128 -8.09 11.49 -2.15
N GLU A 129 -8.33 10.62 -3.12
CA GLU A 129 -9.64 10.45 -3.76
C GLU A 129 -10.61 9.73 -2.84
N LEU A 130 -10.11 8.77 -2.06
CA LEU A 130 -10.89 8.00 -1.11
C LEU A 130 -11.63 8.91 -0.14
N ASN A 131 -10.99 9.96 0.37
CA ASN A 131 -11.64 10.93 1.27
C ASN A 131 -12.78 11.72 0.59
N GLY A 132 -12.73 11.91 -0.72
CA GLY A 132 -13.74 12.61 -1.50
C GLY A 132 -14.99 11.76 -1.80
N ILE A 133 -14.91 10.44 -1.66
CA ILE A 133 -16.02 9.54 -1.96
C ILE A 133 -16.89 9.35 -0.70
N GLN A 134 -18.11 9.86 -0.73
CA GLN A 134 -19.13 9.73 0.31
C GLN A 134 -20.35 8.96 -0.21
N THR A 135 -20.70 9.13 -1.50
CA THR A 135 -21.84 8.46 -2.13
C THR A 135 -21.41 7.44 -3.18
N ALA A 136 -22.33 6.52 -3.51
CA ALA A 136 -22.12 5.58 -4.61
C ALA A 136 -21.99 6.27 -5.98
N SER A 137 -22.64 7.41 -6.18
CA SER A 137 -22.49 8.22 -7.41
C SER A 137 -21.08 8.77 -7.58
N GLU A 138 -20.45 9.25 -6.51
CA GLU A 138 -19.06 9.74 -6.52
C GLU A 138 -18.09 8.59 -6.78
N LEU A 139 -18.35 7.41 -6.22
CA LEU A 139 -17.59 6.20 -6.50
C LEU A 139 -17.67 5.82 -7.98
N LEU A 140 -18.89 5.80 -8.55
CA LEU A 140 -19.11 5.52 -9.96
C LEU A 140 -18.38 6.54 -10.83
N GLN A 141 -18.52 7.83 -10.51
CA GLN A 141 -17.87 8.91 -11.25
C GLN A 141 -16.35 8.74 -11.26
N HIS A 142 -15.74 8.32 -10.16
CA HIS A 142 -14.31 8.06 -10.09
C HIS A 142 -13.86 6.96 -11.05
N PHE A 143 -14.59 5.84 -11.13
CA PHE A 143 -14.24 4.74 -12.02
C PHE A 143 -14.64 4.95 -13.48
N VAL A 144 -15.64 5.77 -13.76
CA VAL A 144 -16.02 6.12 -15.15
C VAL A 144 -15.06 7.15 -15.75
N GLN A 145 -14.43 7.99 -14.92
CA GLN A 145 -13.47 8.97 -15.43
C GLN A 145 -12.26 8.27 -16.09
N PRO A 146 -11.94 8.64 -17.35
CA PRO A 146 -10.76 8.12 -18.03
C PRO A 146 -9.53 8.56 -17.25
N ARG A 147 -8.69 7.60 -16.86
CA ARG A 147 -7.45 7.92 -16.16
C ARG A 147 -6.52 8.62 -17.14
N PRO A 148 -5.84 9.72 -16.75
CA PRO A 148 -4.73 10.19 -17.55
C PRO A 148 -3.69 9.08 -17.57
N VAL A 149 -3.48 8.49 -18.75
CA VAL A 149 -2.38 7.56 -18.98
C VAL A 149 -1.12 8.31 -18.62
N ALA A 150 -0.30 7.76 -17.74
CA ALA A 150 0.99 8.35 -17.38
C ALA A 150 1.90 8.29 -18.61
N ARG A 151 1.76 9.30 -19.48
CA ARG A 151 2.60 9.45 -20.66
C ARG A 151 3.97 9.89 -20.20
N THR A 152 5.00 9.31 -20.79
CA THR A 152 6.35 9.81 -20.56
C THR A 152 6.43 11.26 -21.07
N VAL A 153 7.33 12.07 -20.49
CA VAL A 153 7.59 13.44 -20.98
C VAL A 153 7.91 13.43 -22.47
N ARG A 154 8.62 12.38 -22.91
CA ARG A 154 8.93 12.13 -24.31
C ARG A 154 7.68 11.96 -25.16
N GLU A 155 6.80 11.00 -24.85
CA GLU A 155 5.54 10.80 -25.60
C GLU A 155 4.68 12.06 -25.65
N THR A 156 4.65 12.81 -24.55
CA THR A 156 3.89 14.06 -24.47
C THR A 156 4.44 15.13 -25.39
N LEU A 157 5.77 15.24 -25.49
CA LEU A 157 6.43 16.19 -26.38
C LEU A 157 6.39 15.74 -27.84
N GLU A 158 6.47 14.44 -28.12
CA GLU A 158 6.35 13.88 -29.47
C GLU A 158 4.95 14.09 -30.08
N GLN A 159 3.92 14.25 -29.25
CA GLN A 159 2.57 14.62 -29.69
C GLN A 159 2.38 16.10 -29.99
N GLN A 160 3.36 16.95 -29.65
CA GLN A 160 3.33 18.37 -29.99
C GLN A 160 4.09 18.62 -31.29
N ASP A 161 3.67 19.63 -32.06
CA ASP A 161 4.43 20.11 -33.21
C ASP A 161 5.73 20.76 -32.73
N LEU A 162 6.78 19.94 -32.61
CA LEU A 162 8.11 20.38 -32.23
C LEU A 162 8.80 21.04 -33.44
N PRO A 163 9.55 22.12 -33.22
CA PRO A 163 10.34 22.73 -34.28
C PRO A 163 11.43 21.74 -34.75
N PRO A 164 11.80 21.77 -36.05
CA PRO A 164 12.62 20.73 -36.69
C PRO A 164 14.07 20.64 -36.17
N ASN A 165 14.48 21.57 -35.30
CA ASN A 165 15.80 21.62 -34.68
C ASN A 165 15.85 20.95 -33.30
N VAL A 166 14.74 20.42 -32.79
CA VAL A 166 14.70 19.71 -31.50
C VAL A 166 14.82 18.22 -31.74
N VAL A 167 15.82 17.58 -31.13
CA VAL A 167 16.05 16.13 -31.20
C VAL A 167 16.18 15.57 -29.79
N PHE A 168 15.45 14.52 -29.48
CA PHE A 168 15.60 13.77 -28.23
C PHE A 168 16.83 12.88 -28.30
N VAL A 169 17.75 13.04 -27.34
CA VAL A 169 18.96 12.23 -27.24
C VAL A 169 18.89 11.38 -25.98
N GLU A 170 18.89 10.06 -26.13
CA GLU A 170 18.98 9.13 -25.00
C GLU A 170 20.39 9.16 -24.43
N ARG A 171 20.51 9.58 -23.16
CA ARG A 171 21.78 9.59 -22.46
C ARG A 171 22.10 8.15 -22.04
N LYS A 172 23.01 7.49 -22.75
CA LYS A 172 23.55 6.19 -22.33
C LYS A 172 24.37 6.40 -21.06
N GLU A 173 23.81 6.04 -19.91
CA GLU A 173 24.60 5.93 -18.68
C GLU A 173 25.64 4.83 -18.86
N LYS A 174 26.92 5.21 -18.79
CA LYS A 174 28.00 4.22 -18.64
C LYS A 174 27.96 3.76 -17.19
N ILE A 175 27.46 2.54 -16.99
CA ILE A 175 27.65 1.76 -15.75
C ILE A 175 29.06 1.16 -15.80
#